data_AF-A0A7K4S8N5-F1
#
_entry.id   AF-A0A7K4S8N5-F1
#
_cell.length_a   1.000
_cell.length_b   1.000
_cell.length_c   1.000
_cell.angle_alpha   90.00
_cell.angle_beta   90.00
_cell.angle_gamma   90.00
#
_symmetry.space_group_name_H-M   'P 1'
#
loop_
_entity.id
_entity.type
_entity.pdbx_description
1 polymer ?
#
loop_
_entity_poly.entity_id
_entity_poly.type
_entity_poly.pdbx_seq_one_letter_code
_entity_poly.pdbx_strand_id
1 'polypeptide(L)'
;YPSGNLAIIVAREKNQLICIVREDKPSTGEIQAVFSSSGRSACYYPNGSVWITTSAQGGQYLDRAGSRLRRWTWPNSTASPGPQVPLSPTFISLNQHVGVRILGQDKITVSFLAMGQQAKFNVGTRVQV
;
A
#
# COMPACT_ATOMS: atom_id res chain seq x y z
N TYR A 1 8.67 15.74 3.20
CA TYR A 1 7.48 16.55 3.48
C TYR A 1 7.85 18.03 3.44
N PRO A 2 6.89 18.96 3.27
CA PRO A 2 7.14 20.39 3.42
C PRO A 2 7.77 20.76 4.77
N SER A 3 7.46 19.99 5.81
CA SER A 3 8.05 20.07 7.16
C SER A 3 9.55 19.75 7.24
N GLY A 4 10.16 19.20 6.17
CA GLY A 4 11.52 18.66 6.19
C GLY A 4 11.62 17.20 6.62
N ASN A 5 10.55 16.58 7.14
CA ASN A 5 10.57 15.16 7.52
C ASN A 5 10.60 14.24 6.28
N LEU A 6 11.13 13.03 6.46
CA LEU A 6 11.20 12.01 5.43
C LEU A 6 9.80 11.47 5.10
N ALA A 7 9.42 11.47 3.82
CA ALA A 7 8.09 11.03 3.39
C ALA A 7 8.07 9.61 2.82
N ILE A 8 8.87 9.37 1.80
CA ILE A 8 8.88 8.12 1.05
C ILE A 8 10.33 7.69 0.88
N ILE A 9 10.61 6.44 1.23
CA ILE A 9 11.90 5.79 1.02
C ILE A 9 11.69 4.71 -0.03
N VAL A 10 12.48 4.75 -1.09
CA VAL A 10 12.54 3.66 -2.07
C VAL A 10 13.94 3.09 -2.02
N ALA A 11 14.06 1.83 -1.61
CA ALA A 11 15.31 1.11 -1.57
C ALA A 11 15.25 -0.10 -2.51
N ARG A 12 16.39 -0.39 -3.16
CA ARG A 12 16.55 -1.53 -4.06
C ARG A 12 17.74 -2.35 -3.60
N GLU A 13 17.53 -3.64 -3.45
CA GLU A 13 18.58 -4.63 -3.24
C GLU A 13 18.46 -5.71 -4.33
N LYS A 14 19.45 -5.78 -5.22
CA LYS A 14 19.42 -6.67 -6.40
C LYS A 14 18.11 -6.46 -7.20
N ASN A 15 17.26 -7.48 -7.25
CA ASN A 15 15.97 -7.48 -7.95
C ASN A 15 14.78 -7.23 -7.01
N GLN A 16 15.03 -6.92 -5.73
CA GLN A 16 14.00 -6.57 -4.77
C GLN A 16 13.94 -5.05 -4.59
N LEU A 17 12.71 -4.53 -4.53
CA LEU A 17 12.42 -3.13 -4.26
C LEU A 17 11.46 -3.06 -3.09
N ILE A 18 11.73 -2.14 -2.18
CA ILE A 18 10.83 -1.80 -1.08
C ILE A 18 10.54 -0.30 -1.13
N CYS A 19 9.27 0.04 -1.03
CA CYS A 19 8.79 1.41 -0.87
C CYS A 19 8.17 1.53 0.51
N ILE A 20 8.65 2.46 1.32
CA ILE A 20 8.20 2.71 2.69
C ILE A 20 7.67 4.15 2.74
N VAL A 21 6.43 4.31 3.21
CA VAL A 21 5.85 5.61 3.54
C VAL A 21 5.99 5.82 5.04
N ARG A 22 6.52 6.97 5.43
CA ARG A 22 6.68 7.40 6.83
C ARG A 22 5.63 8.43 7.21
N GLU A 23 5.35 8.55 8.49
CA GLU A 23 4.55 9.66 9.01
C GLU A 23 5.32 10.98 8.91
N ASP A 24 4.61 12.11 8.74
CA ASP A 24 5.20 13.44 8.82
C ASP A 24 5.50 13.84 10.27
N LYS A 25 6.47 13.14 10.88
CA LYS A 25 6.96 13.40 12.24
C LYS A 25 8.49 13.30 12.31
N PRO A 26 9.14 14.13 13.14
CA PRO A 26 10.58 14.09 13.32
C PRO A 26 11.03 12.85 14.11
N SER A 27 12.21 12.30 13.77
CA SER A 27 13.00 11.27 14.49
C SER A 27 12.36 9.91 14.84
N THR A 28 11.04 9.82 14.97
CA THR A 28 10.27 8.66 15.43
C THR A 28 9.02 8.42 14.59
N GLY A 29 8.97 8.98 13.38
CA GLY A 29 7.82 8.79 12.48
C GLY A 29 7.58 7.31 12.16
N GLU A 30 6.38 6.85 12.49
CA GLU A 30 5.97 5.46 12.26
C GLU A 30 5.85 5.15 10.77
N ILE A 31 5.92 3.87 10.43
CA ILE A 31 5.67 3.41 9.07
C ILE A 31 4.16 3.44 8.80
N GLN A 32 3.75 4.18 7.78
CA GLN A 32 2.35 4.25 7.36
C GLN A 32 2.01 3.30 6.22
N ALA A 33 3.00 2.89 5.42
CA ALA A 33 2.84 1.82 4.46
C ALA A 33 4.17 1.20 4.04
N VAL A 34 4.12 -0.06 3.62
CA VAL A 34 5.24 -0.80 3.02
C VAL A 34 4.73 -1.51 1.78
N PHE A 35 5.47 -1.41 0.69
CA PHE A 35 5.22 -2.15 -0.55
C PHE A 35 6.51 -2.84 -0.97
N SER A 36 6.43 -4.17 -1.17
CA SER A 36 7.54 -4.98 -1.62
C SER A 36 7.29 -5.51 -3.03
N SER A 37 8.35 -5.59 -3.83
CA SER A 37 8.35 -6.29 -5.12
C SER A 37 8.00 -7.77 -5.03
N SER A 38 7.93 -8.36 -3.83
CA SER A 38 7.38 -9.70 -3.62
C SER A 38 5.84 -9.74 -3.74
N GLY A 39 5.19 -8.64 -4.09
CA GLY A 39 3.72 -8.49 -4.14
C GLY A 39 3.06 -8.36 -2.78
N ARG A 40 3.86 -8.31 -1.69
CA ARG A 40 3.36 -8.08 -0.34
C ARG A 40 3.31 -6.59 -0.04
N SER A 41 2.20 -6.12 0.49
CA SER A 41 2.09 -4.75 0.98
C SER A 41 1.26 -4.68 2.25
N ALA A 42 1.50 -3.62 3.02
CA ALA A 42 0.71 -3.27 4.18
C ALA A 42 0.56 -1.75 4.24
N CYS A 43 -0.63 -1.28 4.61
CA CYS A 43 -0.92 0.10 4.96
C CYS A 43 -1.50 0.13 6.38
N TYR A 44 -1.18 1.17 7.13
CA TYR A 44 -1.53 1.28 8.54
C TYR A 44 -2.39 2.51 8.79
N TYR A 45 -3.29 2.39 9.76
CA TYR A 45 -3.95 3.54 10.36
C TYR A 45 -2.94 4.36 11.18
N PRO A 46 -3.24 5.64 11.50
CA PRO A 46 -2.37 6.47 12.33
C PRO A 46 -2.06 5.89 13.73
N ASN A 47 -2.89 4.97 14.24
CA ASN A 47 -2.65 4.28 15.52
C ASN A 47 -1.78 3.02 15.36
N GLY A 48 -1.22 2.76 14.17
CA GLY A 48 -0.41 1.58 13.87
C GLY A 48 -1.20 0.31 13.54
N SER A 49 -2.52 0.30 13.71
CA SER A 49 -3.35 -0.86 13.31
C SER A 49 -3.27 -1.09 11.80
N VAL A 50 -3.26 -2.36 11.38
CA VAL A 50 -3.27 -2.71 9.96
C VAL A 50 -4.60 -2.28 9.32
N TRP A 51 -4.50 -1.55 8.22
CA TRP A 51 -5.65 -1.09 7.45
C TRP A 51 -5.86 -1.94 6.19
N ILE A 52 -4.81 -2.10 5.39
CA ILE A 52 -4.85 -2.91 4.17
C ILE A 52 -3.65 -3.82 4.13
N THR A 53 -3.84 -5.05 3.68
CA THR A 53 -2.75 -5.95 3.29
C THR A 53 -2.99 -6.51 1.91
N THR A 54 -1.91 -6.74 1.16
CA THR A 54 -1.97 -7.45 -0.11
C THR A 54 -0.89 -8.51 -0.20
N SER A 55 -1.14 -9.52 -1.02
CA SER A 55 -0.18 -10.56 -1.43
C SER A 55 -0.39 -10.90 -2.91
N ALA A 56 0.33 -11.90 -3.42
CA ALA A 56 0.11 -12.39 -4.78
C ALA A 56 -1.27 -13.04 -4.99
N GLN A 57 -1.98 -13.42 -3.92
CA GLN A 57 -3.30 -14.06 -4.02
C GLN A 57 -4.46 -13.07 -3.99
N GLY A 58 -4.26 -11.88 -3.42
CA GLY A 58 -5.30 -10.87 -3.27
C GLY A 58 -4.99 -9.85 -2.20
N GLY A 59 -6.02 -9.34 -1.53
CA GLY A 59 -5.84 -8.43 -0.41
C GLY A 59 -7.03 -8.38 0.53
N GLN A 60 -6.85 -7.66 1.62
CA GLN A 60 -7.82 -7.52 2.69
C GLN A 60 -7.88 -6.07 3.17
N TYR A 61 -9.08 -5.63 3.55
CA TYR A 61 -9.35 -4.35 4.17
C TYR A 61 -9.86 -4.61 5.58
N LEU A 62 -9.21 -4.02 6.56
CA LEU A 62 -9.48 -4.17 7.98
C LEU A 62 -9.95 -2.83 8.56
N ASP A 63 -10.74 -2.88 9.62
CA ASP A 63 -11.04 -1.71 10.44
C ASP A 63 -9.94 -1.46 11.49
N ARG A 64 -10.10 -0.39 12.28
CA ARG A 64 -9.12 -0.01 13.31
C ARG A 64 -8.99 -1.02 14.45
N ALA A 65 -10.01 -1.87 14.66
CA ALA A 65 -10.00 -2.95 15.64
C ALA A 65 -9.38 -4.25 15.08
N GLY A 66 -9.01 -4.27 13.79
CA GLY A 66 -8.46 -5.45 13.12
C GLY A 66 -9.52 -6.40 12.59
N SER A 67 -10.80 -6.03 12.63
CA SER A 67 -11.86 -6.84 12.01
C SER A 67 -11.78 -6.71 10.49
N ARG A 68 -11.86 -7.84 9.80
CA ARG A 68 -11.80 -7.86 8.33
C ARG A 68 -13.15 -7.44 7.74
N LEU A 69 -13.19 -6.25 7.12
CA LEU A 69 -14.37 -5.71 6.46
C LEU A 69 -14.53 -6.23 5.02
N ARG A 70 -13.42 -6.35 4.28
CA ARG A 70 -13.44 -6.83 2.89
C ARG A 70 -12.24 -7.70 2.58
N ARG A 71 -12.41 -8.61 1.62
CA ARG A 71 -11.36 -9.41 1.01
C ARG A 71 -11.60 -9.45 -0.49
N TRP A 72 -10.55 -9.43 -1.28
CA TRP A 72 -10.61 -9.61 -2.72
C TRP A 72 -9.50 -10.53 -3.21
N THR A 73 -9.70 -11.09 -4.39
CA THR A 73 -8.66 -11.78 -5.17
C THR A 73 -8.32 -10.92 -6.39
N TRP A 74 -7.12 -11.11 -6.94
CA TRP A 74 -6.76 -10.45 -8.20
C TRP A 74 -7.46 -11.14 -9.38
N PRO A 75 -7.77 -10.41 -10.46
CA PRO A 75 -8.20 -11.01 -11.72
C PRO A 75 -7.13 -12.01 -12.20
N ASN A 76 -7.54 -13.21 -12.60
CA ASN A 76 -6.68 -14.30 -13.09
C ASN A 76 -5.74 -14.92 -12.03
N SER A 77 -6.02 -14.76 -10.74
CA SER A 77 -5.37 -15.57 -9.70
C SER A 77 -5.87 -17.01 -9.80
N THR A 78 -5.01 -17.92 -10.27
CA THR A 78 -5.28 -19.36 -10.44
C THR A 78 -5.37 -20.12 -9.11
N ALA A 79 -5.06 -19.46 -7.99
CA ALA A 79 -4.65 -20.11 -6.76
C ALA A 79 -5.76 -20.42 -5.74
N SER A 80 -7.06 -20.24 -6.03
CA SER A 80 -8.08 -20.59 -5.04
C SER A 80 -9.39 -21.13 -5.64
N PRO A 81 -9.87 -22.32 -5.19
CA PRO A 81 -11.14 -22.91 -5.61
C PRO A 81 -12.40 -22.25 -4.97
N GLY A 82 -12.25 -21.07 -4.34
CA GLY A 82 -13.34 -20.36 -3.67
C GLY A 82 -13.98 -19.24 -4.51
N PRO A 83 -15.10 -18.64 -4.04
CA PRO A 83 -15.73 -17.49 -4.68
C PRO A 83 -14.74 -16.34 -4.81
N GLN A 84 -14.43 -15.94 -6.05
CA GLN A 84 -13.55 -14.81 -6.33
C GLN A 84 -14.34 -13.51 -6.17
N VAL A 85 -14.03 -12.76 -5.10
CA VAL A 85 -14.57 -11.40 -4.92
C VAL A 85 -13.62 -10.45 -5.65
N PRO A 86 -14.08 -9.76 -6.71
CA PRO A 86 -13.23 -8.83 -7.44
C PRO A 86 -12.90 -7.61 -6.57
N LEU A 87 -11.73 -7.03 -6.82
CA LEU A 87 -11.36 -5.77 -6.20
C LEU A 87 -12.33 -4.66 -6.61
N SER A 88 -12.90 -3.97 -5.63
CA SER A 88 -13.43 -2.62 -5.84
C SER A 88 -12.28 -1.61 -5.75
N PRO A 89 -12.12 -0.69 -6.73
CA PRO A 89 -11.10 0.36 -6.67
C PRO A 89 -11.01 0.99 -5.28
N THR A 90 -9.84 0.88 -4.65
CA THR A 90 -9.66 1.30 -3.25
C THR A 90 -8.69 2.46 -3.20
N PHE A 91 -9.09 3.50 -2.46
CA PHE A 91 -8.32 4.71 -2.27
C PHE A 91 -8.27 4.98 -0.77
N ILE A 92 -7.07 5.18 -0.24
CA ILE A 92 -6.88 5.57 1.15
C ILE A 92 -5.93 6.77 1.23
N SER A 93 -6.23 7.68 2.14
CA SER A 93 -5.32 8.76 2.50
C SER A 93 -4.56 8.36 3.75
N LEU A 94 -3.24 8.16 3.63
CA LEU A 94 -2.39 7.78 4.77
C LEU A 94 -2.15 8.98 5.69
N ASN A 95 -1.99 10.17 5.10
CA ASN A 95 -1.85 11.46 5.78
C ASN A 95 -2.31 12.59 4.83
N GLN A 96 -2.08 13.85 5.22
CA GLN A 96 -2.49 15.02 4.42
C GLN A 96 -1.80 15.14 3.05
N HIS A 97 -0.66 14.48 2.86
CA HIS A 97 0.17 14.57 1.66
C HIS A 97 0.26 13.26 0.87
N VAL A 98 0.06 12.10 1.52
CA VAL A 98 0.27 10.79 0.92
C VAL A 98 -1.03 10.00 0.83
N GLY A 99 -1.33 9.52 -0.37
CA GLY A 99 -2.44 8.62 -0.66
C GLY A 99 -1.99 7.35 -1.36
N VAL A 100 -2.79 6.28 -1.25
CA VAL A 100 -2.60 5.01 -1.93
C VAL A 100 -3.83 4.67 -2.74
N ARG A 101 -3.62 4.30 -4.01
CA ARG A 101 -4.66 3.82 -4.92
C ARG A 101 -4.36 2.39 -5.33
N ILE A 102 -5.33 1.50 -5.14
CA ILE A 102 -5.25 0.07 -5.49
C ILE A 102 -6.32 -0.21 -6.55
N LEU A 103 -5.85 -0.54 -7.76
CA LEU A 103 -6.71 -0.93 -8.89
C LEU A 103 -6.44 -2.37 -9.38
N GLY A 104 -5.34 -2.97 -8.95
CA GLY A 104 -4.91 -4.30 -9.36
C GLY A 104 -3.54 -4.62 -8.76
N GLN A 105 -3.09 -5.85 -8.95
CA GLN A 105 -1.84 -6.36 -8.36
C GLN A 105 -0.61 -5.53 -8.79
N ASP A 106 -0.56 -5.14 -10.07
CA ASP A 106 0.49 -4.33 -10.71
C ASP A 106 0.13 -2.85 -10.83
N LYS A 107 -1.04 -2.45 -10.28
CA LYS A 107 -1.61 -1.10 -10.35
C LYS A 107 -1.89 -0.60 -8.94
N ILE A 108 -0.84 -0.56 -8.13
CA ILE A 108 -0.85 0.05 -6.80
C ILE A 108 0.00 1.32 -6.87
N THR A 109 -0.62 2.48 -6.67
CA THR A 109 0.07 3.77 -6.79
C THR A 109 0.11 4.48 -5.46
N VAL A 110 1.31 4.89 -5.05
CA VAL A 110 1.50 5.88 -3.97
C VAL A 110 1.59 7.25 -4.60
N SER A 111 0.80 8.21 -4.11
CA SER A 111 0.86 9.60 -4.55
C SER A 111 1.29 10.49 -3.39
N PHE A 112 2.26 11.37 -3.64
CA PHE A 112 2.64 12.45 -2.74
C PHE A 112 2.22 13.79 -3.35
N LEU A 113 1.47 14.60 -2.61
CA LEU A 113 0.97 15.92 -3.04
C LEU A 113 1.37 16.97 -1.99
N ALA A 114 2.10 17.99 -2.42
CA ALA A 114 2.43 19.13 -1.58
C ALA A 114 2.70 20.37 -2.44
N MET A 115 2.31 21.56 -1.96
CA MET A 115 2.63 22.84 -2.60
C MET A 115 2.24 22.91 -4.09
N GLY A 116 1.09 22.33 -4.45
CA GLY A 116 0.61 22.28 -5.84
C GLY A 116 1.34 21.29 -6.75
N GLN A 117 2.32 20.53 -6.23
CA GLN A 117 3.09 19.55 -6.99
C GLN A 117 2.75 18.12 -6.56
N GLN A 118 2.77 17.19 -7.53
CA GLN A 118 2.42 15.79 -7.29
C GLN A 118 3.49 14.85 -7.86
N ALA A 119 3.91 13.88 -7.05
CA ALA A 119 4.68 12.72 -7.47
C ALA A 119 3.85 11.45 -7.33
N LYS A 120 3.97 10.52 -8.28
CA LYS A 120 3.29 9.22 -8.26
C LYS A 120 4.29 8.09 -8.50
N PHE A 121 4.19 7.06 -7.68
CA PHE A 121 5.05 5.89 -7.74
C PHE A 121 4.18 4.65 -7.92
N ASN A 122 4.36 3.92 -9.01
CA ASN A 122 3.78 2.59 -9.10
C ASN A 122 4.63 1.64 -8.23
N VAL A 123 3.99 1.08 -7.22
CA VAL A 123 4.56 0.14 -6.26
C VAL A 123 3.88 -1.24 -6.36
N GLY A 124 2.93 -1.39 -7.28
CA GLY A 124 2.31 -2.67 -7.59
C GLY A 124 3.31 -3.58 -8.30
N THR A 125 3.23 -4.88 -8.04
CA THR A 125 4.08 -5.88 -8.70
C THR A 125 3.25 -7.10 -9.02
N ARG A 126 3.23 -7.49 -10.31
CA ARG A 126 2.63 -8.75 -10.73
C ARG A 126 3.56 -9.89 -10.36
N VAL A 127 3.12 -10.73 -9.44
CA VAL A 127 3.80 -11.96 -9.04
C VAL A 127 2.93 -13.11 -9.48
N GLN A 128 3.48 -14.00 -10.30
CA GLN A 128 2.84 -15.27 -10.65
C GLN A 128 2.98 -16.21 -9.44
N VAL A 129 1.89 -16.89 -9.09
CA VAL A 129 1.83 -17.92 -8.04
C VAL A 129 1.75 -19.26 -8.74
#